data_AF-A0A1T5J3J0-F1
#
_entry.id   AF-A0A1T5J3J0-F1
#
_cell.length_a   1.000
_cell.length_b   1.000
_cell.length_c   1.000
_cell.angle_alpha   90.00
_cell.angle_beta   90.00
_cell.angle_gamma   90.00
#
_symmetry.space_group_name_H-M   'P 1'
#
loop_
_entity.id
_entity.type
_entity.pdbx_description
1 polymer ?
#
loop_
_entity_poly.entity_id
_entity_poly.type
_entity_poly.pdbx_seq_one_letter_code
_entity_poly.pdbx_strand_id
1 'polypeptide(L)'
;MNKISNRNLIILLTYILILSVVLIGYLFMVAYQREGYDPQVYNSAYLYFVILQFVFFTIFLPLWDDVNIKIGNTKNEFLSIYISMLLEVIIFSLASIPHILTIFILGHLKGINFILPLIIQIFWGMVLLSLREYLNIKYKIKNLKSFILILFIFTLIILSTVFLYFYIEYKSLVVITLYNEGFPGIFFINPLLAIGGLLYSQIGGGNYLGNSPLIINILFSIFITIIFNILRVREIFKTGVNEYEKKENNTGIKEA
;
A
#
# COMPACT_ATOMS: atom_id res chain seq x y z
N MET A 1 -27.31 4.94 -2.72
CA MET A 1 -26.13 5.69 -3.20
C MET A 1 -25.33 6.15 -2.00
N ASN A 2 -24.16 5.56 -1.77
CA ASN A 2 -23.24 5.96 -0.71
C ASN A 2 -22.69 7.35 -1.00
N LYS A 3 -22.94 8.31 -0.12
CA LYS A 3 -22.37 9.66 -0.23
C LYS A 3 -20.89 9.54 0.15
N ILE A 4 -19.99 9.48 -0.84
CA ILE A 4 -18.55 9.63 -0.61
C ILE A 4 -18.37 10.95 0.13
N SER A 5 -17.70 10.92 1.28
CA SER A 5 -17.39 12.14 2.04
C SER A 5 -16.61 13.11 1.16
N ASN A 6 -16.94 14.41 1.21
CA ASN A 6 -16.19 15.45 0.48
C ASN A 6 -14.68 15.35 0.74
N ARG A 7 -14.28 14.89 1.93
CA ARG A 7 -12.88 14.67 2.29
C ARG A 7 -12.22 13.54 1.51
N ASN A 8 -12.90 12.40 1.33
CA ASN A 8 -12.39 11.27 0.56
C ASN A 8 -12.20 11.64 -0.92
N LEU A 9 -13.13 12.43 -1.46
CA LEU A 9 -13.01 12.98 -2.80
C LEU A 9 -11.81 13.92 -2.94
N ILE A 10 -11.57 14.80 -1.95
CA ILE A 10 -10.37 15.66 -1.92
C ILE A 10 -9.09 14.83 -1.88
N ILE A 11 -9.03 13.78 -1.06
CA ILE A 11 -7.87 12.89 -0.95
C ILE A 11 -7.60 12.20 -2.29
N LEU A 12 -8.63 11.63 -2.92
CA LEU A 12 -8.51 10.96 -4.22
C LEU A 12 -8.04 11.91 -5.32
N LEU A 13 -8.65 13.11 -5.39
CA LEU A 13 -8.27 14.12 -6.36
C LEU A 13 -6.83 14.59 -6.16
N THR A 14 -6.40 14.77 -4.90
CA THR A 14 -5.02 15.15 -4.59
C THR A 14 -4.04 14.06 -5.05
N TYR A 15 -4.35 12.80 -4.76
CA TYR A 15 -3.56 11.65 -5.22
C TYR A 15 -3.45 11.63 -6.76
N ILE A 16 -4.58 11.73 -7.47
CA ILE A 16 -4.62 11.75 -8.94
C ILE A 16 -3.84 12.94 -9.51
N LEU A 17 -3.99 14.13 -8.92
CA LEU A 17 -3.31 15.34 -9.39
C LEU A 17 -1.80 15.22 -9.24
N ILE A 18 -1.32 14.73 -8.10
CA ILE A 18 0.11 14.48 -7.88
C ILE A 18 0.63 13.48 -8.92
N LEU A 19 -0.07 12.36 -9.14
CA LEU A 19 0.32 11.40 -10.16
C LEU A 19 0.36 12.00 -11.57
N SER A 20 -0.60 12.87 -11.91
CA SER A 20 -0.62 13.57 -13.19
C SER A 20 0.58 14.51 -13.34
N VAL A 21 0.95 15.25 -12.30
CA VAL A 21 2.13 16.12 -12.31
C VAL A 21 3.41 15.31 -12.49
N VAL A 22 3.55 14.19 -11.78
CA VAL A 22 4.71 13.28 -11.92
C VAL A 22 4.74 12.67 -13.33
N LEU A 23 3.60 12.26 -13.88
CA LEU A 23 3.50 11.73 -15.23
C LEU A 23 3.88 12.77 -16.29
N ILE A 24 3.44 14.02 -16.12
CA ILE A 24 3.83 15.11 -17.02
C ILE A 24 5.33 15.34 -16.96
N GLY A 25 5.91 15.41 -15.75
CA GLY A 25 7.37 15.53 -15.58
C GLY A 25 8.13 14.39 -16.26
N TYR A 26 7.61 13.17 -16.15
CA TYR A 26 8.10 12.00 -16.87
C TYR A 26 8.06 12.19 -18.39
N LEU A 27 6.91 12.61 -18.95
CA LEU A 27 6.76 12.82 -20.39
C LEU A 27 7.71 13.91 -20.92
N PHE A 28 7.94 14.96 -20.13
CA PHE A 28 8.95 15.98 -20.45
C PHE A 28 10.36 15.40 -20.49
N MET A 29 10.72 14.57 -19.51
CA MET A 29 12.04 13.92 -19.46
C MET A 29 12.29 13.00 -20.67
N VAL A 30 11.26 12.30 -21.14
CA VAL A 30 11.34 11.43 -22.32
C VAL A 30 11.37 12.25 -23.61
N ALA A 31 10.55 13.30 -23.72
CA ALA A 31 10.42 14.10 -24.94
C ALA A 31 11.61 15.03 -25.22
N TYR A 32 12.28 15.55 -24.18
CA TYR A 32 13.36 16.54 -24.30
C TYR A 32 14.77 15.96 -24.12
N GLN A 33 14.98 14.71 -24.52
CA GLN A 33 16.33 14.12 -24.53
C GLN A 33 17.19 14.74 -25.63
N ARG A 34 18.41 15.16 -25.28
CA ARG A 34 19.37 15.77 -26.23
C ARG A 34 19.78 14.83 -27.37
N GLU A 35 19.73 13.52 -27.15
CA GLU A 35 20.29 12.50 -28.05
C GLU A 35 19.21 11.68 -28.80
N GLY A 36 17.94 12.09 -28.72
CA GLY A 36 16.81 11.34 -29.27
C GLY A 36 16.26 10.30 -28.28
N TYR A 37 15.42 9.38 -28.76
CA TYR A 37 14.75 8.39 -27.92
C TYR A 37 15.72 7.30 -27.40
N ASP A 38 15.91 7.25 -26.07
CA ASP A 38 16.61 6.15 -25.40
C ASP A 38 15.64 5.22 -24.62
N PRO A 39 15.49 3.95 -25.04
CA PRO A 39 14.70 2.94 -24.31
C PRO A 39 15.13 2.72 -22.86
N GLN A 40 16.41 2.92 -22.51
CA GLN A 40 16.89 2.71 -21.15
C GLN A 40 16.40 3.81 -20.19
N VAL A 41 16.38 5.06 -20.66
CA VAL A 41 15.82 6.18 -19.89
C VAL A 41 14.33 6.00 -19.71
N TYR A 42 13.64 5.54 -20.76
CA TYR A 42 12.22 5.21 -20.70
C TYR A 42 11.91 4.16 -19.61
N ASN A 43 12.65 3.04 -19.63
CA ASN A 43 12.50 1.94 -18.66
C ASN A 43 12.80 2.37 -17.22
N SER A 44 13.84 3.17 -17.03
CA SER A 44 14.21 3.70 -15.72
C SER A 44 13.11 4.63 -15.18
N ALA A 45 12.55 5.47 -16.05
CA ALA A 45 11.53 6.42 -15.68
C ALA A 45 10.16 5.76 -15.40
N TYR A 46 9.81 4.68 -16.11
CA TYR A 46 8.69 3.80 -15.73
C TYR A 46 8.86 3.24 -14.31
N LEU A 47 10.06 2.74 -13.98
CA LEU A 47 10.35 2.21 -12.64
C LEU A 47 10.13 3.29 -11.57
N TYR A 48 10.66 4.50 -11.78
CA TYR A 48 10.48 5.61 -10.84
C TYR A 48 9.01 6.01 -10.69
N PHE A 49 8.25 6.05 -11.79
CA PHE A 49 6.83 6.37 -11.74
C PHE A 49 6.05 5.38 -10.88
N VAL A 50 6.23 4.07 -11.09
CA VAL A 50 5.51 3.03 -10.33
C VAL A 50 5.92 3.05 -8.85
N ILE A 51 7.21 3.25 -8.55
CA ILE A 51 7.68 3.38 -7.16
C ILE A 51 7.04 4.59 -6.48
N LEU A 52 7.06 5.77 -7.13
CA LEU A 52 6.44 6.98 -6.58
C LEU A 52 4.93 6.81 -6.40
N GLN A 53 4.27 6.19 -7.37
CA GLN A 53 2.85 5.90 -7.31
C GLN A 53 2.50 5.00 -6.11
N PHE A 54 3.32 3.98 -5.85
CA PHE A 54 3.17 3.14 -4.67
C PHE A 54 3.45 3.90 -3.35
N VAL A 55 4.46 4.78 -3.32
CA VAL A 55 4.74 5.64 -2.16
C VAL A 55 3.53 6.53 -1.85
N PHE A 56 3.00 7.22 -2.84
CA PHE A 56 1.82 8.06 -2.66
C PHE A 56 0.60 7.25 -2.25
N PHE A 57 0.38 6.07 -2.85
CA PHE A 57 -0.67 5.16 -2.41
C PHE A 57 -0.56 4.81 -0.92
N THR A 58 0.65 4.47 -0.47
CA THR A 58 0.94 4.12 0.93
C THR A 58 0.67 5.29 1.89
N ILE A 59 0.89 6.53 1.45
CA ILE A 59 0.66 7.75 2.23
C ILE A 59 -0.83 8.12 2.26
N PHE A 60 -1.52 8.09 1.11
CA PHE A 60 -2.88 8.62 0.98
C PHE A 60 -3.97 7.63 1.40
N LEU A 61 -3.80 6.33 1.12
CA LEU A 61 -4.81 5.32 1.45
C LEU A 61 -5.22 5.34 2.93
N PRO A 62 -4.30 5.40 3.91
CA PRO A 62 -4.69 5.33 5.32
C PRO A 62 -5.38 6.61 5.82
N LEU A 63 -5.29 7.71 5.06
CA LEU A 63 -5.98 8.98 5.36
C LEU A 63 -7.45 9.00 4.93
N TRP A 64 -7.88 8.02 4.14
CA TRP A 64 -9.26 7.86 3.71
C TRP A 64 -10.18 7.62 4.91
N ASP A 65 -11.29 8.36 4.99
CA ASP A 65 -12.28 8.17 6.04
C ASP A 65 -13.17 6.97 5.72
N ASP A 66 -13.49 6.17 6.75
CA ASP A 66 -14.26 4.94 6.60
C ASP A 66 -15.57 5.17 5.85
N VAL A 67 -15.80 4.36 4.83
CA VAL A 67 -17.11 4.30 4.18
C VAL A 67 -18.06 3.60 5.15
N ASN A 68 -18.88 4.37 5.86
CA ASN A 68 -19.94 3.83 6.73
C ASN A 68 -20.98 3.07 5.91
N ILE A 69 -20.71 1.81 5.59
CA ILE A 69 -21.69 0.91 4.99
C ILE A 69 -22.54 0.36 6.15
N LYS A 70 -23.65 1.04 6.46
CA LYS A 70 -24.66 0.52 7.38
C LYS A 70 -25.35 -0.69 6.72
N ILE A 71 -24.76 -1.88 6.84
CA ILE A 71 -25.45 -3.13 6.51
C ILE A 71 -26.23 -3.53 7.77
N GLY A 72 -27.56 -3.35 7.73
CA GLY A 72 -28.45 -3.66 8.85
C GLY A 72 -28.52 -5.16 9.13
N ASN A 73 -27.54 -5.70 9.87
CA ASN A 73 -27.62 -6.90 10.72
C ASN A 73 -26.25 -7.15 11.39
N THR A 74 -26.23 -7.24 12.73
CA THR A 74 -25.03 -7.33 13.59
C THR A 74 -24.10 -8.52 13.28
N LYS A 75 -24.58 -9.62 12.69
CA LYS A 75 -23.72 -10.73 12.23
C LYS A 75 -22.91 -10.43 10.98
N ASN A 76 -23.31 -9.44 10.19
CA ASN A 76 -22.62 -9.05 8.95
C ASN A 76 -21.67 -7.87 9.13
N GLU A 77 -21.50 -7.37 10.36
CA GLU A 77 -20.71 -6.16 10.62
C GLU A 77 -19.22 -6.36 10.29
N PHE A 78 -18.62 -7.48 10.71
CA PHE A 78 -17.23 -7.81 10.37
C PHE A 78 -16.99 -7.94 8.86
N LEU A 79 -17.91 -8.63 8.17
CA LEU A 79 -17.84 -8.80 6.71
C LEU A 79 -18.01 -7.45 5.99
N SER A 80 -18.90 -6.59 6.48
CA SER A 80 -19.14 -5.27 5.91
C SER A 80 -17.91 -4.37 5.98
N ILE A 81 -17.16 -4.43 7.09
CA ILE A 81 -15.91 -3.68 7.28
C ILE A 81 -14.81 -4.23 6.34
N TYR A 82 -14.73 -5.55 6.16
CA TYR A 82 -13.76 -6.12 5.23
C TYR A 82 -14.06 -5.73 3.77
N ILE A 83 -15.35 -5.76 3.39
CA ILE A 83 -15.80 -5.32 2.07
C ILE A 83 -15.51 -3.83 1.87
N SER A 84 -15.74 -2.98 2.88
CA SER A 84 -15.45 -1.55 2.77
C SER A 84 -13.96 -1.31 2.56
N MET A 85 -13.09 -1.96 3.35
CA MET A 85 -11.63 -1.88 3.17
C MET A 85 -11.20 -2.32 1.77
N LEU A 86 -11.73 -3.43 1.28
CA LEU A 86 -11.41 -3.94 -0.05
C LEU A 86 -11.85 -2.96 -1.14
N LEU A 87 -13.03 -2.36 -1.02
CA LEU A 87 -13.49 -1.32 -1.95
C LEU A 87 -12.59 -0.07 -1.92
N GLU A 88 -12.15 0.38 -0.74
CA GLU A 88 -11.23 1.51 -0.60
C GLU A 88 -9.92 1.24 -1.34
N VAL A 89 -9.33 0.07 -1.14
CA VAL A 89 -8.09 -0.37 -1.82
C VAL A 89 -8.28 -0.45 -3.33
N ILE A 90 -9.39 -1.03 -3.80
CA ILE A 90 -9.68 -1.14 -5.23
C ILE A 90 -9.84 0.24 -5.85
N ILE A 91 -10.60 1.16 -5.25
CA ILE A 91 -10.82 2.50 -5.79
C ILE A 91 -9.47 3.23 -5.99
N PHE A 92 -8.60 3.21 -4.97
CA PHE A 92 -7.28 3.84 -5.09
C PHE A 92 -6.37 3.17 -6.12
N SER A 93 -6.39 1.84 -6.18
CA SER A 93 -5.53 1.07 -7.10
C SER A 93 -5.97 1.26 -8.56
N LEU A 94 -7.28 1.28 -8.81
CA LEU A 94 -7.84 1.53 -10.14
C LEU A 94 -7.63 2.99 -10.57
N ALA A 95 -7.64 3.95 -9.64
CA ALA A 95 -7.42 5.36 -9.96
C ALA A 95 -6.04 5.64 -10.59
N SER A 96 -5.03 4.80 -10.34
CA SER A 96 -3.70 4.90 -10.96
C SER A 96 -3.61 4.25 -12.34
N ILE A 97 -4.57 3.42 -12.76
CA ILE A 97 -4.51 2.69 -14.04
C ILE A 97 -4.39 3.63 -15.24
N PRO A 98 -5.15 4.73 -15.38
CA PRO A 98 -5.03 5.62 -16.52
C PRO A 98 -3.60 6.17 -16.70
N HIS A 99 -2.92 6.52 -15.60
CA HIS A 99 -1.54 7.02 -15.66
C HIS A 99 -0.56 5.93 -16.08
N ILE A 100 -0.71 4.72 -15.53
CA ILE A 100 0.13 3.58 -15.89
C ILE A 100 -0.09 3.20 -17.36
N LEU A 101 -1.34 3.13 -17.83
CA LEU A 101 -1.66 2.84 -19.22
C LEU A 101 -1.07 3.88 -20.19
N THR A 102 -1.05 5.16 -19.80
CA THR A 102 -0.42 6.21 -20.61
C THR A 102 1.05 5.90 -20.88
N ILE A 103 1.76 5.42 -19.86
CA ILE A 103 3.15 4.95 -20.02
C ILE A 103 3.16 3.75 -20.96
N PHE A 104 2.39 2.69 -20.68
CA PHE A 104 2.40 1.48 -21.51
C PHE A 104 2.13 1.71 -23.00
N ILE A 105 1.16 2.57 -23.33
CA ILE A 105 0.82 2.90 -24.72
C ILE A 105 2.00 3.61 -25.41
N LEU A 106 2.64 4.56 -24.74
CA LEU A 106 3.76 5.31 -25.29
C LEU A 106 5.07 4.49 -25.36
N GLY A 107 5.21 3.49 -24.49
CA GLY A 107 6.43 2.68 -24.35
C GLY A 107 6.42 1.34 -25.06
N HIS A 108 5.31 0.96 -25.68
CA HIS A 108 5.10 -0.35 -26.30
C HIS A 108 5.46 -1.54 -25.38
N LEU A 109 5.25 -1.39 -24.07
CA LEU A 109 5.55 -2.43 -23.09
C LEU A 109 4.45 -3.51 -23.06
N LYS A 110 4.82 -4.76 -22.73
CA LYS A 110 3.86 -5.88 -22.61
C LYS A 110 2.89 -5.66 -21.46
N GLY A 111 1.59 -5.58 -21.73
CA GLY A 111 0.55 -5.25 -20.74
C GLY A 111 0.47 -6.14 -19.49
N ILE A 112 1.04 -7.35 -19.48
CA ILE A 112 1.09 -8.19 -18.27
C ILE A 112 1.97 -7.54 -17.17
N ASN A 113 2.92 -6.69 -17.55
CA ASN A 113 3.91 -6.15 -16.63
C ASN A 113 3.34 -5.15 -15.62
N PHE A 114 2.21 -4.48 -15.91
CA PHE A 114 1.60 -3.53 -14.97
C PHE A 114 0.68 -4.17 -13.93
N ILE A 115 0.17 -5.37 -14.20
CA ILE A 115 -0.79 -6.03 -13.31
C ILE A 115 -0.11 -6.45 -12.00
N LEU A 116 1.13 -6.91 -12.09
CA LEU A 116 1.87 -7.44 -10.93
C LEU A 116 2.14 -6.39 -9.84
N PRO A 117 2.63 -5.16 -10.16
CA PRO A 117 2.70 -4.08 -9.18
C PRO A 117 1.36 -3.75 -8.53
N LEU A 118 0.26 -3.76 -9.28
CA LEU A 118 -1.09 -3.52 -8.74
C LEU A 118 -1.53 -4.62 -7.76
N ILE A 119 -1.17 -5.88 -8.01
CA ILE A 119 -1.46 -6.98 -7.07
C ILE A 119 -0.75 -6.72 -5.73
N ILE A 120 0.55 -6.39 -5.77
CA ILE A 120 1.31 -6.06 -4.55
C ILE A 120 0.65 -4.87 -3.83
N GLN A 121 0.28 -3.84 -4.57
CA GLN A 121 -0.40 -2.66 -4.04
C GLN A 121 -1.72 -2.99 -3.34
N ILE A 122 -2.54 -3.88 -3.90
CA ILE A 122 -3.80 -4.30 -3.29
C ILE A 122 -3.55 -5.03 -1.97
N PHE A 123 -2.68 -6.03 -1.96
CA PHE A 123 -2.37 -6.78 -0.73
C PHE A 123 -1.75 -5.89 0.35
N TRP A 124 -0.87 -4.98 -0.04
CA TRP A 124 -0.30 -4.00 0.87
C TRP A 124 -1.36 -3.02 1.41
N GLY A 125 -2.27 -2.55 0.57
CA GLY A 125 -3.38 -1.70 0.99
C GLY A 125 -4.23 -2.35 2.09
N MET A 126 -4.48 -3.66 1.98
CA MET A 126 -5.20 -4.41 3.02
C MET A 126 -4.45 -4.44 4.36
N VAL A 127 -3.12 -4.53 4.34
CA VAL A 127 -2.29 -4.45 5.56
C VAL A 127 -2.45 -3.08 6.22
N LEU A 128 -2.34 -2.00 5.44
CA LEU A 128 -2.44 -0.62 5.96
C LEU A 128 -3.81 -0.35 6.60
N LEU A 129 -4.89 -0.72 5.92
CA LEU A 129 -6.24 -0.53 6.44
C LEU A 129 -6.50 -1.41 7.66
N SER A 130 -6.03 -2.66 7.67
CA SER A 130 -6.17 -3.53 8.83
C SER A 130 -5.43 -2.99 10.06
N LEU A 131 -4.24 -2.41 9.86
CA LEU A 131 -3.50 -1.72 10.92
C LEU A 131 -4.25 -0.47 11.39
N ARG A 132 -4.77 0.36 10.48
CA ARG A 132 -5.58 1.54 10.82
C ARG A 132 -6.77 1.17 11.70
N GLU A 133 -7.52 0.15 11.31
CA GLU A 133 -8.69 -0.32 12.06
C GLU A 133 -8.32 -0.87 13.44
N TYR A 134 -7.22 -1.63 13.53
CA TYR A 134 -6.71 -2.07 14.82
C TYR A 134 -6.35 -0.90 15.75
N LEU A 135 -5.65 0.12 15.22
CA LEU A 135 -5.28 1.32 15.98
C LEU A 135 -6.51 2.15 16.39
N ASN A 136 -7.53 2.23 15.53
CA ASN A 136 -8.79 2.91 15.80
C ASN A 136 -9.53 2.31 17.02
N ILE A 137 -9.49 0.98 17.17
CA ILE A 137 -10.14 0.29 18.28
C ILE A 137 -9.29 0.34 19.55
N LYS A 138 -7.97 0.12 19.44
CA LYS A 138 -7.08 0.06 20.60
C LYS A 138 -6.85 1.42 21.28
N TYR A 139 -6.74 2.50 20.50
CA TYR A 139 -6.37 3.81 21.02
C TYR A 139 -7.51 4.81 20.86
N LYS A 140 -7.99 5.35 22.00
CA LYS A 140 -9.02 6.40 22.01
C LYS A 140 -8.49 7.77 21.55
N ILE A 141 -7.21 8.04 21.76
CA ILE A 141 -6.60 9.35 21.46
C ILE A 141 -6.33 9.46 19.95
N LYS A 142 -7.05 10.36 19.27
CA LYS A 142 -6.96 10.55 17.81
C LYS A 142 -5.54 10.86 17.32
N ASN A 143 -4.80 11.69 18.04
CA ASN A 143 -3.45 12.09 17.61
C ASN A 143 -2.45 10.93 17.72
N LEU A 144 -2.60 10.06 18.72
CA LEU A 144 -1.70 8.94 18.94
C LEU A 144 -1.84 7.88 17.84
N LYS A 145 -3.08 7.55 17.44
CA LYS A 145 -3.31 6.61 16.34
C LYS A 145 -2.75 7.12 15.01
N SER A 146 -2.94 8.40 14.70
CA SER A 146 -2.38 9.03 13.49
C SER A 146 -0.86 9.06 13.52
N PHE A 147 -0.26 9.37 14.68
CA PHE A 147 1.19 9.37 14.85
C PHE A 147 1.80 7.98 14.62
N ILE A 148 1.25 6.93 15.23
CA ILE A 148 1.76 5.55 15.07
C ILE A 148 1.67 5.10 13.61
N LEU A 149 0.55 5.38 12.95
CA LEU A 149 0.34 5.01 11.54
C LEU A 149 1.33 5.74 10.62
N ILE A 150 1.52 7.05 10.82
CA ILE A 150 2.49 7.83 10.05
C ILE A 150 3.92 7.35 10.31
N LEU A 151 4.28 7.07 11.57
CA LEU A 151 5.60 6.56 11.94
C LEU A 151 5.87 5.20 11.27
N PHE A 152 4.88 4.31 11.22
CA PHE A 152 4.99 3.03 10.52
C PHE A 152 5.25 3.23 9.02
N ILE A 153 4.44 4.06 8.36
CA ILE A 153 4.59 4.38 6.92
C ILE A 153 5.95 5.02 6.64
N PHE A 154 6.35 5.99 7.46
CA PHE A 154 7.61 6.71 7.31
C PHE A 154 8.81 5.79 7.49
N THR A 155 8.79 4.93 8.50
CA THR A 155 9.84 3.93 8.73
C THR A 155 9.96 3.01 7.53
N LEU A 156 8.83 2.54 6.99
CA LEU A 156 8.85 1.69 5.81
C LEU A 156 9.43 2.41 4.59
N ILE A 157 9.02 3.65 4.31
CA ILE A 157 9.53 4.41 3.17
C ILE A 157 11.03 4.67 3.32
N ILE A 158 11.51 5.16 4.47
CA ILE A 158 12.94 5.40 4.70
C ILE A 158 13.73 4.12 4.56
N LEU A 159 13.29 3.05 5.21
CA LEU A 159 13.99 1.76 5.16
C LEU A 159 14.08 1.28 3.71
N SER A 160 13.00 1.40 2.93
CA SER A 160 13.01 1.11 1.49
C SER A 160 13.98 1.97 0.72
N THR A 161 14.00 3.28 0.95
CA THR A 161 14.90 4.21 0.25
C THR A 161 16.37 3.94 0.58
N VAL A 162 16.68 3.65 1.85
CA VAL A 162 18.03 3.28 2.29
C VAL A 162 18.46 1.98 1.59
N PHE A 163 17.60 0.96 1.56
CA PHE A 163 17.90 -0.28 0.85
C PHE A 163 18.00 -0.09 -0.67
N LEU A 164 17.18 0.78 -1.25
CA LEU A 164 17.23 1.11 -2.68
C LEU A 164 18.50 1.90 -3.03
N TYR A 165 18.98 2.77 -2.13
CA TYR A 165 20.27 3.45 -2.28
C TYR A 165 21.42 2.44 -2.27
N PHE A 166 21.44 1.52 -1.29
CA PHE A 166 22.42 0.44 -1.28
C PHE A 166 22.34 -0.45 -2.53
N TYR A 167 21.14 -0.63 -3.10
CA TYR A 167 20.95 -1.35 -4.35
C TYR A 167 21.59 -0.62 -5.56
N ILE A 168 21.40 0.69 -5.68
CA ILE A 168 21.90 1.49 -6.82
C ILE A 168 23.41 1.68 -6.75
N GLU A 169 23.92 2.09 -5.59
CA GLU A 169 25.33 2.47 -5.42
C GLU A 169 26.26 1.26 -5.55
N TYR A 170 25.84 0.11 -5.05
CA TYR A 170 26.64 -1.12 -5.07
C TYR A 170 26.28 -2.04 -6.24
N LYS A 171 25.76 -1.52 -7.35
CA LYS A 171 25.27 -2.27 -8.52
C LYS A 171 26.12 -3.50 -8.91
N SER A 172 27.45 -3.44 -8.86
CA SER A 172 28.35 -4.57 -9.19
C SER A 172 28.48 -5.64 -8.10
N LEU A 173 28.36 -5.25 -6.83
CA LEU A 173 28.45 -6.15 -5.67
C LEU A 173 27.06 -6.68 -5.26
N VAL A 174 26.02 -5.91 -5.56
CA VAL A 174 24.66 -6.08 -5.05
C VAL A 174 23.66 -6.58 -6.09
N VAL A 175 23.76 -6.24 -7.38
CA VAL A 175 22.90 -6.90 -8.42
C VAL A 175 23.21 -8.39 -8.51
N ILE A 176 24.48 -8.77 -8.29
CA ILE A 176 24.88 -10.18 -8.16
C ILE A 176 24.35 -10.77 -6.86
N THR A 177 24.27 -10.07 -5.72
CA THR A 177 23.85 -10.71 -4.44
C THR A 177 22.36 -10.62 -4.10
N LEU A 178 21.60 -9.62 -4.58
CA LEU A 178 20.16 -9.41 -4.25
C LEU A 178 19.21 -10.33 -5.02
N TYR A 179 19.65 -10.75 -6.22
CA TYR A 179 18.90 -11.64 -7.09
C TYR A 179 19.63 -12.95 -7.37
N ASN A 180 20.83 -13.19 -6.82
CA ASN A 180 21.38 -14.55 -6.73
C ASN A 180 20.61 -15.37 -5.68
N GLU A 181 20.76 -16.68 -5.77
CA GLU A 181 20.30 -17.69 -4.79
C GLU A 181 20.71 -17.41 -3.33
N GLY A 182 21.61 -16.45 -3.07
CA GLY A 182 22.11 -16.09 -1.75
C GLY A 182 21.40 -14.94 -1.02
N PHE A 183 20.41 -14.26 -1.62
CA PHE A 183 19.76 -13.14 -0.91
C PHE A 183 18.69 -13.61 0.08
N PRO A 184 18.65 -13.05 1.31
CA PRO A 184 17.61 -13.41 2.25
C PRO A 184 16.23 -12.99 1.74
N GLY A 185 15.33 -13.94 1.50
CA GLY A 185 13.96 -13.65 1.05
C GLY A 185 13.19 -12.67 1.96
N ILE A 186 13.63 -12.51 3.21
CA ILE A 186 13.05 -11.61 4.22
C ILE A 186 13.01 -10.14 3.76
N PHE A 187 13.88 -9.69 2.85
CA PHE A 187 13.84 -8.31 2.38
C PHE A 187 12.63 -8.02 1.48
N PHE A 188 12.09 -9.04 0.81
CA PHE A 188 10.89 -8.90 -0.03
C PHE A 188 9.59 -8.85 0.77
N ILE A 189 9.68 -8.94 2.11
CA ILE A 189 8.60 -8.49 3.01
C ILE A 189 8.27 -7.02 2.77
N ASN A 190 9.27 -6.21 2.39
CA ASN A 190 9.04 -4.83 2.04
C ASN A 190 8.43 -4.72 0.63
N PRO A 191 7.21 -4.17 0.50
CA PRO A 191 6.50 -4.11 -0.78
C PRO A 191 7.17 -3.18 -1.80
N LEU A 192 7.88 -2.14 -1.36
CA LEU A 192 8.64 -1.26 -2.26
C LEU A 192 9.82 -2.00 -2.89
N LEU A 193 10.53 -2.84 -2.12
CA LEU A 193 11.63 -3.66 -2.62
C LEU A 193 11.11 -4.78 -3.53
N ALA A 194 9.96 -5.38 -3.19
CA ALA A 194 9.31 -6.37 -4.05
C ALA A 194 8.90 -5.78 -5.41
N ILE A 195 8.30 -4.57 -5.40
CA ILE A 195 7.93 -3.84 -6.63
C ILE A 195 9.18 -3.44 -7.42
N GLY A 196 10.16 -2.81 -6.78
CA GLY A 196 11.40 -2.38 -7.45
C GLY A 196 12.13 -3.55 -8.10
N GLY A 197 12.17 -4.69 -7.41
CA GLY A 197 12.72 -5.93 -7.93
C GLY A 197 12.01 -6.50 -9.14
N LEU A 198 10.69 -6.55 -9.06
CA LEU A 198 9.84 -7.02 -10.14
C LEU A 198 9.97 -6.12 -11.37
N LEU A 199 9.97 -4.80 -11.18
CA LEU A 199 10.17 -3.83 -12.25
C LEU A 199 11.56 -3.94 -12.88
N TYR A 200 12.61 -4.12 -12.06
CA TYR A 200 13.98 -4.30 -12.55
C TYR A 200 14.10 -5.54 -13.45
N SER A 201 13.47 -6.65 -13.05
CA SER A 201 13.40 -7.85 -13.89
C SER A 201 12.69 -7.61 -15.22
N GLN A 202 11.63 -6.79 -15.23
CA GLN A 202 10.83 -6.52 -16.42
C GLN A 202 11.56 -5.67 -17.46
N ILE A 203 12.49 -4.81 -17.03
CA ILE A 203 13.28 -3.94 -17.92
C ILE A 203 14.56 -4.62 -18.45
N GLY A 204 14.70 -5.93 -18.26
CA GLY A 204 15.85 -6.71 -18.74
C GLY A 204 16.99 -6.86 -17.74
N GLY A 205 16.78 -6.46 -16.47
CA GLY A 205 17.71 -6.76 -15.39
C GLY A 205 17.75 -8.26 -15.09
N GLY A 206 18.94 -8.79 -14.77
CA GLY A 206 19.09 -10.18 -14.35
C GLY A 206 18.26 -10.47 -13.10
N ASN A 207 17.35 -11.45 -13.19
CA ASN A 207 16.49 -11.86 -12.09
C ASN A 207 16.56 -13.37 -11.91
N TYR A 208 17.48 -13.86 -11.08
CA TYR A 208 17.60 -15.30 -10.81
C TYR A 208 16.56 -15.80 -9.80
N LEU A 209 15.90 -14.90 -9.07
CA LEU A 209 14.79 -15.25 -8.14
C LEU A 209 13.42 -15.33 -8.82
N GLY A 210 13.31 -14.92 -10.09
CA GLY A 210 12.05 -14.94 -10.84
C GLY A 210 10.92 -14.19 -10.11
N ASN A 211 9.78 -14.86 -9.92
CA ASN A 211 8.59 -14.29 -9.26
C ASN A 211 8.61 -14.39 -7.72
N SER A 212 9.69 -14.91 -7.12
CA SER A 212 9.77 -15.14 -5.67
C SER A 212 9.55 -13.87 -4.83
N PRO A 213 10.07 -12.68 -5.19
CA PRO A 213 9.80 -11.44 -4.46
C PRO A 213 8.29 -11.14 -4.31
N LEU A 214 7.53 -11.37 -5.37
CA LEU A 214 6.08 -11.15 -5.38
C LEU A 214 5.38 -12.17 -4.47
N ILE A 215 5.74 -13.45 -4.56
CA ILE A 215 5.13 -14.52 -3.75
C ILE A 215 5.39 -14.26 -2.26
N ILE A 216 6.64 -13.95 -1.89
CA ILE A 216 7.01 -13.67 -0.48
C ILE A 216 6.22 -12.47 0.04
N ASN A 217 6.13 -11.40 -0.75
CA ASN A 217 5.42 -10.20 -0.33
C ASN A 217 3.91 -10.43 -0.13
N ILE A 218 3.28 -11.18 -1.06
CA ILE A 218 1.86 -11.52 -0.97
C ILE A 218 1.59 -12.38 0.26
N LEU A 219 2.38 -13.44 0.48
CA LEU A 219 2.22 -14.33 1.64
C LEU A 219 2.40 -13.57 2.94
N PHE A 220 3.41 -12.70 3.03
CA PHE A 220 3.63 -11.84 4.19
C PHE A 220 2.45 -10.89 4.41
N SER A 221 1.96 -10.22 3.36
CA SER A 221 0.86 -9.26 3.46
C SER A 221 -0.43 -9.94 3.92
N ILE A 222 -0.73 -11.14 3.42
CA ILE A 222 -1.86 -11.96 3.87
C ILE A 222 -1.68 -12.31 5.36
N PHE A 223 -0.50 -12.82 5.74
CA PHE A 223 -0.22 -13.21 7.12
C PHE A 223 -0.39 -12.05 8.10
N ILE A 224 0.18 -10.88 7.80
CA ILE A 224 0.04 -9.67 8.64
C ILE A 224 -1.40 -9.17 8.69
N THR A 225 -2.11 -9.20 7.55
CA THR A 225 -3.53 -8.85 7.51
C THR A 225 -4.34 -9.73 8.45
N ILE A 226 -4.10 -11.04 8.45
CA ILE A 226 -4.75 -11.98 9.38
C ILE A 226 -4.42 -11.63 10.84
N ILE A 227 -3.15 -11.36 11.15
CA ILE A 227 -2.74 -10.98 12.52
C ILE A 227 -3.49 -9.74 13.00
N PHE A 228 -3.52 -8.65 12.22
CA PHE A 228 -4.22 -7.44 12.62
C PHE A 228 -5.72 -7.66 12.80
N ASN A 229 -6.34 -8.48 11.95
CA ASN A 229 -7.75 -8.83 12.11
C ASN A 229 -8.02 -9.66 13.39
N ILE A 230 -7.14 -10.60 13.75
CA ILE A 230 -7.24 -11.34 15.01
C ILE A 230 -7.08 -10.39 16.21
N LEU A 231 -6.07 -9.51 16.19
CA LEU A 231 -5.84 -8.53 17.23
C LEU A 231 -7.01 -7.56 17.38
N ARG A 232 -7.64 -7.17 16.27
CA ARG A 232 -8.85 -6.36 16.23
C ARG A 232 -10.00 -7.04 16.96
N VAL A 233 -10.30 -8.29 16.60
CA VAL A 233 -11.37 -9.08 17.21
C VAL A 233 -11.16 -9.19 18.72
N ARG A 234 -9.92 -9.51 19.14
CA ARG A 234 -9.55 -9.58 20.56
C ARG A 234 -9.82 -8.28 21.31
N GLU A 235 -9.49 -7.14 20.72
CA GLU A 235 -9.68 -5.84 21.37
C GLU A 235 -11.17 -5.48 21.47
N ILE A 236 -11.98 -5.76 20.42
CA ILE A 236 -13.43 -5.54 20.44
C ILE A 236 -14.07 -6.32 21.60
N PHE A 237 -13.73 -7.60 21.76
CA PHE A 237 -14.25 -8.41 22.87
C PHE A 237 -13.85 -7.84 24.23
N LYS A 238 -12.59 -7.40 24.38
CA LYS A 238 -12.11 -6.79 25.63
C LYS A 238 -12.84 -5.49 25.96
N THR A 239 -13.05 -4.62 24.98
CA THR A 239 -13.81 -3.37 25.18
C THR A 239 -15.27 -3.64 25.52
N GLY A 240 -15.90 -4.65 24.89
CA GLY A 240 -17.27 -5.05 25.19
C GLY A 240 -17.44 -5.51 26.62
N VAL A 241 -16.57 -6.40 27.12
CA VAL A 241 -16.60 -6.90 28.51
C VAL A 241 -16.50 -5.75 29.51
N ASN A 242 -15.56 -4.82 29.30
CA ASN A 242 -15.39 -3.66 30.19
C ASN A 242 -16.61 -2.73 30.21
N GLU A 243 -17.35 -2.61 29.11
CA GLU A 243 -18.58 -1.80 29.07
C GLU A 243 -19.76 -2.47 29.80
N TYR A 244 -19.86 -3.80 29.75
CA TYR A 244 -20.86 -4.56 30.51
C TYR A 244 -20.61 -4.43 32.02
N GLU A 245 -19.39 -4.67 32.50
CA GLU A 245 -19.04 -4.53 33.92
C GLU A 245 -19.30 -3.11 34.45
N LYS A 246 -19.05 -2.08 33.62
CA LYS A 246 -19.30 -0.68 33.99
C LYS A 246 -20.79 -0.33 34.05
N LYS A 247 -21.65 -0.98 33.24
CA LYS A 247 -23.10 -0.81 33.33
C LYS A 247 -23.66 -1.48 34.57
N GLU A 248 -23.22 -2.70 34.87
CA GLU A 248 -23.67 -3.48 36.03
C GLU A 248 -23.33 -2.79 37.36
N ASN A 249 -22.11 -2.25 37.49
CA ASN A 249 -21.69 -1.46 38.66
C ASN A 249 -22.43 -0.13 38.81
N ASN A 250 -22.93 0.48 37.73
CA ASN A 250 -23.71 1.72 37.79
C ASN A 250 -25.19 1.48 38.09
N THR A 251 -25.72 0.29 37.80
CA THR A 251 -27.10 -0.10 38.18
C THR A 251 -27.20 -0.55 39.63
N GLY A 252 -26.16 -1.17 40.20
CA GLY A 252 -26.15 -1.60 41.61
C GLY A 252 -26.11 -0.48 42.65
N ILE A 253 -25.78 0.76 42.26
CA ILE A 253 -25.72 1.92 43.19
C ILE A 253 -27.10 2.60 43.33
N LYS A 254 -28.10 2.24 42.52
CA LYS A 254 -29.44 2.84 42.59
C LYS A 254 -30.45 2.10 43.48
N GLU A 255 -30.06 0.98 44.10
CA GLU A 255 -30.95 0.16 44.95
C GLU A 255 -30.55 0.15 46.44
N ALA A 256 -29.76 1.11 46.91
CA ALA A 256 -29.45 1.29 48.33
C ALA A 256 -29.92 2.65 48.86
#